data_AF-A0A523PDV5-F1
#
_entry.id   AF-A0A523PDV5-F1
#
_cell.length_a   1.000
_cell.length_b   1.000
_cell.length_c   1.000
_cell.angle_alpha   90.00
_cell.angle_beta   90.00
_cell.angle_gamma   90.00
#
_symmetry.space_group_name_H-M   'P 1'
#
loop_
_entity.id
_entity.type
_entity.pdbx_description
1 polymer ?
#
loop_
_entity_poly.entity_id
_entity_poly.type
_entity_poly.pdbx_seq_one_letter_code
_entity_poly.pdbx_strand_id
1 'polypeptide(L)'
;MNMLPMILAKPFASPRRRSTLSKPGLALLAALLTLIPLASPAGNLQLVDSPLFLQTAVQPNIFFMLDDSGSMDWEVLLNAGASGLGEEDLDLTPGNDEDRSEFCVGFNTLAYDPNATYTPWQGKDKLGNDFQDAQSMEAGGFTQIRRNPYCPGSDTTSSDCNDASNNGTTDLTNPSVLTLAYYTWTDADSDGA
;
A
#
# COMPACT_ATOMS: atom_id res chain seq x y z
N MET A 1 -101.87 -7.83 -31.57
CA MET A 1 -102.87 -7.09 -30.79
C MET A 1 -102.75 -7.50 -29.33
N ASN A 2 -102.14 -6.65 -28.50
CA ASN A 2 -102.67 -6.18 -27.20
C ASN A 2 -101.57 -5.44 -26.45
N MET A 3 -101.84 -4.16 -26.20
CA MET A 3 -101.09 -3.28 -25.31
C MET A 3 -101.35 -3.66 -23.85
N LEU A 4 -100.36 -3.50 -22.98
CA LEU A 4 -100.57 -3.03 -21.60
C LEU A 4 -99.28 -2.33 -21.09
N PRO A 5 -99.41 -1.25 -20.28
CA PRO A 5 -98.33 -0.32 -19.99
C PRO A 5 -97.57 -0.71 -18.71
N MET A 6 -96.27 -0.43 -18.69
CA MET A 6 -95.44 -0.59 -17.50
C MET A 6 -95.43 0.72 -16.70
N ILE A 7 -95.96 0.65 -15.48
CA ILE A 7 -96.13 1.74 -14.53
C ILE A 7 -94.76 2.12 -13.94
N LEU A 8 -94.45 3.42 -13.98
CA LEU A 8 -93.27 4.06 -13.40
C LEU A 8 -93.39 4.17 -11.87
N ALA A 9 -92.58 3.40 -11.13
CA ALA A 9 -92.46 3.53 -9.67
C ALA A 9 -91.29 4.47 -9.30
N LYS A 10 -91.57 5.53 -8.53
CA LYS A 10 -90.54 6.44 -7.97
C LYS A 10 -89.86 5.76 -6.76
N PRO A 11 -88.52 5.77 -6.64
CA PRO A 11 -87.85 5.25 -5.46
C PRO A 11 -87.94 6.21 -4.26
N PHE A 12 -88.28 5.62 -3.12
CA PHE A 12 -88.42 6.22 -1.80
C PHE A 12 -87.04 6.69 -1.28
N ALA A 13 -86.89 7.96 -0.91
CA ALA A 13 -85.65 8.51 -0.36
C ALA A 13 -85.50 8.19 1.15
N SER A 14 -84.41 7.54 1.54
CA SER A 14 -84.07 7.25 2.95
C SER A 14 -83.39 8.45 3.63
N PRO A 15 -83.69 8.77 4.90
CA PRO A 15 -83.02 9.87 5.59
C PRO A 15 -81.60 9.48 6.04
N ARG A 16 -80.58 10.27 5.64
CA ARG A 16 -79.20 10.16 6.14
C ARG A 16 -79.11 10.63 7.60
N ARG A 17 -78.74 9.75 8.52
CA ARG A 17 -78.39 10.07 9.91
C ARG A 17 -76.98 10.68 9.94
N ARG A 18 -76.84 11.94 10.38
CA ARG A 18 -75.52 12.57 10.62
C ARG A 18 -75.02 12.15 12.00
N SER A 19 -73.90 11.44 12.08
CA SER A 19 -73.20 11.14 13.34
C SER A 19 -72.31 12.31 13.73
N THR A 20 -72.71 13.07 14.76
CA THR A 20 -71.85 14.09 15.37
C THR A 20 -70.83 13.41 16.27
N LEU A 21 -69.56 13.40 15.84
CA LEU A 21 -68.43 12.93 16.63
C LEU A 21 -68.27 13.83 17.86
N SER A 22 -68.34 13.26 19.06
CA SER A 22 -68.33 14.03 20.31
C SER A 22 -66.91 14.49 20.66
N LYS A 23 -66.80 15.76 21.08
CA LYS A 23 -65.55 16.46 21.45
C LYS A 23 -64.58 15.70 22.39
N PRO A 24 -65.00 14.87 23.36
CA PRO A 24 -64.04 14.11 24.17
C PRO A 24 -63.25 13.05 23.40
N GLY A 25 -63.79 12.50 22.30
CA GLY A 25 -63.08 11.50 21.49
C GLY A 25 -61.91 12.09 20.69
N LEU A 26 -62.01 13.36 20.30
CA LEU A 26 -60.95 14.06 19.57
C LEU A 26 -59.79 14.43 20.49
N ALA A 27 -60.07 14.75 21.76
CA ALA A 27 -59.06 15.05 22.77
C ALA A 27 -58.24 13.80 23.17
N LEU A 28 -58.89 12.63 23.25
CA LEU A 28 -58.20 11.37 23.56
C LEU A 28 -57.25 10.95 22.44
N LEU A 29 -57.63 11.18 21.18
CA LEU A 29 -56.81 10.86 20.01
C LEU A 29 -55.59 11.80 19.90
N ALA A 30 -55.75 13.08 20.24
CA ALA A 30 -54.64 14.04 20.27
C ALA A 30 -53.63 13.74 21.39
N ALA A 31 -54.10 13.35 22.58
CA ALA A 31 -53.23 12.94 23.68
C ALA A 31 -52.48 11.64 23.36
N LEU A 32 -53.11 10.69 22.67
CA LEU A 32 -52.47 9.44 22.25
C LEU A 32 -51.38 9.65 21.19
N LEU A 33 -51.51 10.70 20.36
CA LEU A 33 -50.51 11.04 19.34
C LEU A 33 -49.26 11.71 19.92
N THR A 34 -49.35 12.34 21.09
CA THR A 34 -48.22 12.99 21.78
C THR A 34 -47.36 12.06 22.62
N LEU A 35 -47.80 10.82 22.87
CA LEU A 35 -47.05 9.82 23.64
C LEU A 35 -46.11 8.94 22.80
N ILE A 36 -45.99 9.18 21.49
CA ILE A 36 -45.07 8.43 20.63
C ILE A 36 -43.69 9.10 20.70
N PRO A 37 -42.67 8.49 21.33
CA PRO A 37 -41.32 9.01 21.26
C PRO A 37 -40.85 8.93 19.80
N LEU A 38 -40.61 10.09 19.18
CA LEU A 38 -39.86 10.20 17.94
C LEU A 38 -38.40 9.85 18.26
N ALA A 39 -38.09 8.55 18.31
CA ALA A 39 -36.71 8.09 18.28
C ALA A 39 -36.16 8.46 16.89
N SER A 40 -35.51 9.61 16.81
CA SER A 40 -34.71 9.96 15.64
C SER A 40 -33.56 8.95 15.61
N PRO A 41 -33.40 8.14 14.55
CA PRO A 41 -32.20 7.32 14.44
C PRO A 41 -31.02 8.29 14.41
N ALA A 42 -30.10 8.15 15.38
CA ALA A 42 -28.79 8.75 15.24
C ALA A 42 -28.20 8.14 13.97
N GLY A 43 -28.17 8.90 12.88
CA GLY A 43 -27.57 8.46 11.64
C GLY A 43 -26.13 8.09 11.92
N ASN A 44 -25.70 6.90 11.49
CA ASN A 44 -24.30 6.53 11.52
C ASN A 44 -23.52 7.61 10.78
N LEU A 45 -22.64 8.32 11.49
CA LEU A 45 -21.68 9.22 10.87
C LEU A 45 -20.65 8.33 10.15
N GLN A 46 -20.93 7.99 8.89
CA GLN A 46 -19.95 7.37 8.01
C GLN A 46 -18.91 8.42 7.66
N LEU A 47 -17.81 8.43 8.40
CA LEU A 47 -16.57 9.00 7.91
C LEU A 47 -16.15 8.18 6.68
N VAL A 48 -15.79 8.88 5.61
CA VAL A 48 -15.38 8.23 4.37
C VAL A 48 -13.91 7.84 4.53
N ASP A 49 -13.59 6.55 4.44
CA ASP A 49 -12.20 6.04 4.51
C ASP A 49 -11.43 6.26 3.20
N SER A 50 -12.09 6.82 2.18
CA SER A 50 -11.43 7.23 0.94
C SER A 50 -10.97 8.68 1.07
N PRO A 51 -9.68 8.97 0.81
CA PRO A 51 -9.17 10.33 0.84
C PRO A 51 -9.97 11.25 -0.11
N LEU A 52 -10.22 12.49 0.34
CA LEU A 52 -10.86 13.51 -0.47
C LEU A 52 -9.95 13.87 -1.64
N PHE A 53 -10.27 13.36 -2.83
CA PHE A 53 -9.51 13.67 -4.04
C PHE A 53 -9.58 15.18 -4.31
N LEU A 54 -8.42 15.86 -4.27
CA LEU A 54 -8.31 17.21 -4.80
C LEU A 54 -8.69 17.19 -6.28
N GLN A 55 -9.58 18.09 -6.69
CA GLN A 55 -10.03 18.22 -8.08
C GLN A 55 -8.89 18.62 -9.05
N THR A 56 -7.73 19.01 -8.51
CA THR A 56 -6.49 19.26 -9.26
C THR A 56 -5.37 18.36 -8.71
N ALA A 57 -5.07 17.28 -9.41
CA ALA A 57 -3.88 16.47 -9.12
C ALA A 57 -2.63 17.26 -9.54
N VAL A 58 -1.82 17.68 -8.56
CA VAL A 58 -0.49 18.23 -8.82
C VAL A 58 0.48 17.05 -8.93
N GLN A 59 1.40 17.10 -9.90
CA GLN A 59 2.44 16.08 -10.03
C GLN A 59 3.25 16.01 -8.73
N PRO A 60 3.29 14.86 -8.02
CA PRO A 60 4.11 14.73 -6.83
C PRO A 60 5.58 14.78 -7.21
N ASN A 61 6.36 15.54 -6.44
CA ASN A 61 7.83 15.50 -6.48
C ASN A 61 8.30 15.16 -5.06
N ILE A 62 8.22 13.87 -4.73
CA ILE A 62 8.53 13.36 -3.39
C ILE A 62 9.95 12.80 -3.44
N PHE A 63 10.78 13.26 -2.52
CA PHE A 63 12.13 12.74 -2.31
C PHE A 63 12.18 12.10 -0.92
N PHE A 64 12.48 10.80 -0.87
CA PHE A 64 12.67 10.07 0.37
C PHE A 64 14.14 10.16 0.77
N MET A 65 14.41 10.56 2.01
CA MET A 65 15.74 10.54 2.62
C MET A 65 15.67 9.62 3.83
N LEU A 66 16.68 8.76 3.98
CA LEU A 66 16.91 7.97 5.17
C LEU A 66 17.78 8.81 6.11
N ASP A 67 17.37 8.97 7.36
CA ASP A 67 18.11 9.69 8.39
C ASP A 67 19.03 8.70 9.10
N ASP A 68 20.34 8.86 8.93
CA ASP A 68 21.42 8.08 9.55
C ASP A 68 22.05 8.82 10.75
N SER A 69 21.36 9.82 11.30
CA SER A 69 21.86 10.52 12.47
C SER A 69 21.79 9.62 13.70
N GLY A 70 22.82 9.65 14.55
CA GLY A 70 22.92 8.85 15.79
C GLY A 70 21.90 9.15 16.89
N SER A 71 20.73 9.73 16.56
CA SER A 71 19.51 9.74 17.39
C SER A 71 18.43 8.79 16.88
N MET A 72 18.61 8.28 15.67
CA MET A 72 17.95 7.10 15.15
C MET A 72 18.88 5.95 15.48
N ASP A 73 18.54 5.14 16.49
CA ASP A 73 19.43 4.10 17.04
C ASP A 73 19.79 2.99 16.04
N TRP A 74 19.25 2.98 14.80
CA TRP A 74 19.29 1.81 13.93
C TRP A 74 19.49 2.12 12.43
N GLU A 75 20.66 1.75 11.92
CA GLU A 75 20.98 1.54 10.50
C GLU A 75 20.29 0.27 9.95
N VAL A 76 19.88 -0.63 10.86
CA VAL A 76 19.23 -1.91 10.57
C VAL A 76 17.74 -1.86 10.89
N LEU A 77 16.88 -2.01 9.88
CA LEU A 77 15.44 -2.05 10.09
C LEU A 77 14.97 -3.50 10.27
N LEU A 78 14.79 -3.92 11.52
CA LEU A 78 14.45 -5.30 11.84
C LEU A 78 13.16 -5.78 11.18
N ASN A 79 13.21 -7.00 10.63
CA ASN A 79 12.04 -7.71 10.13
C ASN A 79 11.20 -8.27 11.29
N ALA A 80 9.92 -8.52 11.02
CA ALA A 80 9.01 -9.08 12.01
C ALA A 80 9.47 -10.48 12.45
N GLY A 81 9.91 -10.60 13.71
CA GLY A 81 10.40 -11.84 14.28
C GLY A 81 11.91 -11.87 14.52
N ALA A 82 12.67 -10.97 13.88
CA ALA A 82 14.09 -10.80 14.18
C ALA A 82 14.26 -10.21 15.59
N SER A 83 15.03 -10.89 16.44
CA SER A 83 15.30 -10.43 17.80
C SER A 83 16.78 -10.52 18.13
N GLY A 84 17.38 -9.36 18.39
CA GLY A 84 18.80 -9.20 18.60
C GLY A 84 19.10 -7.74 18.32
N LEU A 85 19.65 -7.04 19.30
CA LEU A 85 20.16 -5.70 19.02
C LEU A 85 21.43 -5.93 18.19
N GLY A 86 21.28 -5.85 16.87
CA GLY A 86 22.40 -5.59 15.97
C GLY A 86 23.14 -4.35 16.48
N GLU A 87 24.42 -4.25 16.19
CA GLU A 87 25.24 -3.17 16.71
C GLU A 87 24.61 -1.80 16.42
N GLU A 88 24.96 -0.77 17.20
CA GLU A 88 24.52 0.61 16.95
C GLU A 88 25.06 1.18 15.60
N ASP A 89 25.79 0.38 14.82
CA ASP A 89 26.33 0.69 13.50
C ASP A 89 26.44 -0.60 12.67
N LEU A 90 26.12 -0.53 11.37
CA LEU A 90 26.17 -1.68 10.45
C LEU A 90 27.63 -2.08 10.16
N ASP A 91 28.09 -3.23 10.67
CA ASP A 91 29.46 -3.70 10.41
C ASP A 91 29.62 -4.18 8.97
N LEU A 92 30.26 -3.36 8.14
CA LEU A 92 30.57 -3.69 6.75
C LEU A 92 31.62 -4.81 6.58
N THR A 93 32.18 -5.31 7.68
CA THR A 93 33.17 -6.39 7.75
C THR A 93 32.77 -7.52 8.70
N PRO A 94 31.58 -8.10 8.52
CA PRO A 94 30.93 -8.94 9.53
C PRO A 94 31.81 -10.14 9.94
N GLY A 95 32.11 -10.22 11.24
CA GLY A 95 33.04 -11.18 11.81
C GLY A 95 32.39 -12.45 12.34
N ASN A 96 31.11 -12.37 12.70
CA ASN A 96 30.31 -13.47 13.24
C ASN A 96 28.99 -13.66 12.43
N ASP A 97 28.11 -14.57 12.85
CA ASP A 97 26.87 -14.85 12.13
C ASP A 97 25.78 -13.81 12.43
N GLU A 98 25.83 -13.17 13.60
CA GLU A 98 24.97 -12.05 13.99
C GLU A 98 25.19 -10.84 13.07
N ASP A 99 26.43 -10.38 12.88
CA ASP A 99 26.78 -9.29 11.97
C ASP A 99 26.38 -9.62 10.52
N ARG A 100 26.50 -10.90 10.12
CA ARG A 100 26.08 -11.35 8.77
C ARG A 100 24.58 -11.30 8.58
N SER A 101 23.81 -11.50 9.65
CA SER A 101 22.35 -11.45 9.59
C SER A 101 21.86 -10.05 9.18
N GLU A 102 22.59 -8.99 9.53
CA GLU A 102 22.26 -7.60 9.17
C GLU A 102 22.23 -7.33 7.65
N PHE A 103 22.85 -8.20 6.86
CA PHE A 103 22.84 -8.19 5.39
C PHE A 103 21.83 -9.16 4.76
N CYS A 104 20.95 -9.75 5.56
CA CYS A 104 19.89 -10.66 5.13
C CYS A 104 18.53 -9.97 5.23
N VAL A 105 17.70 -10.06 4.18
CA VAL A 105 16.32 -9.53 4.18
C VAL A 105 15.43 -10.15 5.28
N GLY A 106 15.78 -11.36 5.74
CA GLY A 106 15.10 -12.03 6.84
C GLY A 106 15.27 -11.34 8.19
N PHE A 107 16.35 -10.58 8.37
CA PHE A 107 16.69 -9.87 9.61
C PHE A 107 16.60 -8.35 9.42
N ASN A 108 17.20 -7.79 8.36
CA ASN A 108 17.14 -6.38 7.99
C ASN A 108 16.28 -6.17 6.74
N THR A 109 15.13 -5.54 6.89
CA THR A 109 14.21 -5.23 5.78
C THR A 109 14.77 -4.23 4.75
N LEU A 110 15.83 -3.50 5.10
CA LEU A 110 16.55 -2.61 4.18
C LEU A 110 17.68 -3.33 3.42
N ALA A 111 18.02 -4.57 3.80
CA ALA A 111 19.02 -5.35 3.09
C ALA A 111 18.58 -5.68 1.66
N TYR A 112 19.56 -5.82 0.77
CA TYR A 112 19.33 -6.22 -0.61
C TYR A 112 18.78 -7.66 -0.67
N ASP A 113 17.66 -7.85 -1.39
CA ASP A 113 17.09 -9.17 -1.66
C ASP A 113 17.45 -9.61 -3.08
N PRO A 114 18.27 -10.67 -3.25
CA PRO A 114 18.64 -11.17 -4.57
C PRO A 114 17.45 -11.73 -5.39
N ASN A 115 16.30 -11.98 -4.76
CA ASN A 115 15.09 -12.46 -5.40
C ASN A 115 14.13 -11.32 -5.79
N ALA A 116 14.39 -10.10 -5.30
CA ALA A 116 13.60 -8.93 -5.65
C ALA A 116 14.05 -8.34 -6.99
N THR A 117 13.14 -7.59 -7.61
CA THR A 117 13.41 -6.83 -8.85
C THR A 117 13.40 -5.35 -8.52
N TYR A 118 14.54 -4.70 -8.71
CA TYR A 118 14.72 -3.29 -8.42
C TYR A 118 14.70 -2.49 -9.73
N THR A 119 13.62 -1.75 -9.95
CA THR A 119 13.55 -0.82 -11.08
C THR A 119 14.43 0.40 -10.81
N PRO A 120 15.38 0.73 -11.69
CA PRO A 120 16.24 1.88 -11.49
C PRO A 120 15.44 3.18 -11.63
N TRP A 121 16.00 4.25 -11.08
CA TRP A 121 15.56 5.59 -11.42
C TRP A 121 15.69 5.83 -12.92
N GLN A 122 14.80 6.64 -13.48
CA GLN A 122 14.91 7.00 -14.88
C GLN A 122 16.26 7.66 -15.16
N GLY A 123 16.99 7.09 -16.09
CA GLY A 123 18.34 7.51 -16.44
C GLY A 123 18.85 6.70 -17.63
N LYS A 124 19.89 7.23 -18.27
CA LYS A 124 20.54 6.61 -19.41
C LYS A 124 22.02 6.37 -19.11
N ASP A 125 22.54 5.29 -19.65
CA ASP A 125 23.98 5.05 -19.71
C ASP A 125 24.65 6.02 -20.70
N LYS A 126 25.98 5.94 -20.78
CA LYS A 126 26.78 6.79 -21.68
C LYS A 126 26.41 6.63 -23.17
N LEU A 127 25.91 5.46 -23.58
CA LEU A 127 25.50 5.19 -24.95
C LEU A 127 24.05 5.64 -25.23
N GLY A 128 23.35 6.16 -24.22
CA GLY A 128 21.97 6.62 -24.32
C GLY A 128 20.93 5.52 -24.12
N ASN A 129 21.34 4.32 -23.70
CA ASN A 129 20.43 3.23 -23.37
C ASN A 129 19.83 3.47 -21.99
N ASP A 130 18.54 3.17 -21.82
CA ASP A 130 17.90 3.29 -20.51
C ASP A 130 18.47 2.26 -19.53
N PHE A 131 18.60 2.64 -18.25
CA PHE A 131 18.95 1.67 -17.21
C PHE A 131 17.89 0.57 -17.15
N GLN A 132 18.35 -0.67 -17.02
CA GLN A 132 17.47 -1.84 -16.95
C GLN A 132 17.18 -2.18 -15.49
N ASP A 133 16.05 -2.84 -15.24
CA ASP A 133 15.72 -3.40 -13.94
C ASP A 133 16.89 -4.24 -13.43
N ALA A 134 17.35 -3.91 -12.22
CA ALA A 134 18.23 -4.78 -11.47
C ALA A 134 17.37 -5.91 -10.92
N GLN A 135 17.13 -6.94 -11.73
CA GLN A 135 17.05 -8.28 -11.16
C GLN A 135 18.49 -8.80 -11.02
N SER A 136 18.65 -10.06 -10.66
CA SER A 136 19.88 -10.83 -10.81
C SER A 136 20.40 -10.91 -12.27
N MET A 137 20.39 -9.81 -13.03
CA MET A 137 20.55 -9.75 -14.48
C MET A 137 20.93 -8.36 -15.03
N GLU A 138 22.16 -7.93 -14.72
CA GLU A 138 23.07 -7.58 -15.81
C GLU A 138 23.38 -8.86 -16.63
N ALA A 139 23.81 -8.79 -17.88
CA ALA A 139 24.11 -10.00 -18.66
C ALA A 139 25.12 -10.91 -17.93
N GLY A 140 24.66 -12.01 -17.30
CA GLY A 140 25.48 -12.89 -16.44
C GLY A 140 25.14 -12.89 -14.94
N GLY A 141 24.14 -12.11 -14.50
CA GLY A 141 23.68 -12.06 -13.12
C GLY A 141 24.74 -11.62 -12.10
N PHE A 142 24.75 -12.22 -10.91
CA PHE A 142 25.74 -11.88 -9.87
C PHE A 142 27.19 -12.10 -10.31
N THR A 143 27.43 -12.82 -11.41
CA THR A 143 28.79 -13.05 -11.93
C THR A 143 29.33 -11.94 -12.82
N GLN A 144 28.48 -11.01 -13.27
CA GLN A 144 28.85 -9.94 -14.21
C GLN A 144 28.21 -8.59 -13.86
N ILE A 145 28.22 -8.22 -12.57
CA ILE A 145 27.66 -6.94 -12.10
C ILE A 145 28.57 -5.79 -12.52
N ARG A 146 28.04 -4.76 -13.18
CA ARG A 146 28.84 -3.57 -13.54
C ARG A 146 29.28 -2.81 -12.30
N ARG A 147 30.55 -2.40 -12.27
CA ARG A 147 31.12 -1.53 -11.22
C ARG A 147 30.64 -0.09 -11.33
N ASN A 148 30.42 0.38 -12.55
CA ASN A 148 29.81 1.68 -12.83
C ASN A 148 28.67 1.48 -13.84
N PRO A 149 27.39 1.59 -13.43
CA PRO A 149 26.25 1.41 -14.33
C PRO A 149 26.24 2.36 -15.52
N TYR A 150 26.84 3.55 -15.39
CA TYR A 150 26.92 4.55 -16.47
C TYR A 150 27.87 4.11 -17.59
N CYS A 151 28.90 3.32 -17.28
CA CYS A 151 29.92 2.88 -18.21
C CYS A 151 29.60 1.47 -18.75
N PRO A 152 29.28 1.32 -20.04
CA PRO A 152 29.23 0.00 -20.66
C PRO A 152 30.67 -0.51 -20.74
N GLY A 153 30.96 -1.64 -20.08
CA GLY A 153 32.28 -2.19 -19.72
C GLY A 153 33.41 -2.26 -20.77
N SER A 154 33.20 -1.77 -21.99
CA SER A 154 34.15 -1.70 -23.10
C SER A 154 34.65 -0.28 -23.42
N ASP A 155 34.06 0.77 -22.84
CA ASP A 155 34.37 2.15 -23.22
C ASP A 155 35.50 2.75 -22.37
N THR A 156 36.68 2.96 -22.96
CA THR A 156 37.83 3.60 -22.31
C THR A 156 38.06 5.05 -22.77
N THR A 157 37.13 5.62 -23.53
CA THR A 157 37.30 6.93 -24.19
C THR A 157 36.86 8.12 -23.34
N SER A 158 36.10 7.89 -22.26
CA SER A 158 35.77 8.92 -21.26
C SER A 158 36.69 8.83 -20.06
N SER A 159 37.03 9.98 -19.46
CA SER A 159 37.65 10.04 -18.13
C SER A 159 36.88 9.26 -17.07
N ASP A 160 35.57 9.13 -17.23
CA ASP A 160 34.71 8.49 -16.23
C ASP A 160 34.67 6.96 -16.41
N CYS A 161 35.08 6.46 -17.59
CA CYS A 161 35.07 5.05 -17.94
C CYS A 161 36.47 4.49 -18.26
N ASN A 162 37.51 5.34 -18.27
CA ASN A 162 38.89 4.91 -18.57
C ASN A 162 39.60 4.24 -17.37
N ASP A 163 39.01 4.29 -16.20
CA ASP A 163 39.55 3.71 -14.99
C ASP A 163 39.08 2.26 -14.83
N ALA A 164 40.01 1.32 -14.92
CA ALA A 164 39.75 -0.11 -14.76
C ALA A 164 39.34 -0.51 -13.34
N SER A 165 39.45 0.37 -12.34
CA SER A 165 38.89 0.16 -11.00
C SER A 165 37.40 0.48 -10.94
N ASN A 166 36.93 1.41 -11.79
CA ASN A 166 35.55 1.88 -11.87
C ASN A 166 34.75 1.26 -13.04
N ASN A 167 35.41 0.85 -14.13
CA ASN A 167 34.78 0.30 -15.33
C ASN A 167 34.93 -1.23 -15.44
N GLY A 168 33.96 -1.91 -16.03
CA GLY A 168 33.90 -3.37 -16.17
C GLY A 168 32.96 -4.04 -15.17
N THR A 169 33.08 -5.36 -15.04
CA THR A 169 32.18 -6.20 -14.23
C THR A 169 32.90 -6.89 -13.06
N THR A 170 32.14 -7.20 -12.01
CA THR A 170 32.57 -7.95 -10.82
C THR A 170 31.66 -9.17 -10.64
N ASP A 171 32.26 -10.27 -10.17
CA ASP A 171 31.54 -11.47 -9.76
C ASP A 171 31.31 -11.45 -8.24
N LEU A 172 30.07 -11.15 -7.84
CA LEU A 172 29.60 -11.14 -6.46
C LEU A 172 29.34 -12.55 -5.90
N THR A 173 29.44 -13.61 -6.72
CA THR A 173 29.36 -15.00 -6.24
C THR A 173 30.71 -15.53 -5.75
N ASN A 174 31.80 -14.80 -6.04
CA ASN A 174 33.12 -15.18 -5.60
C ASN A 174 33.31 -14.84 -4.10
N PRO A 175 33.52 -15.83 -3.22
CA PRO A 175 33.63 -15.60 -1.78
C PRO A 175 34.87 -14.80 -1.37
N SER A 176 35.83 -14.60 -2.28
CA SER A 176 37.01 -13.76 -2.05
C SER A 176 36.73 -12.27 -2.31
N VAL A 177 35.61 -11.94 -2.93
CA VAL A 177 35.18 -10.57 -3.14
C VAL A 177 34.29 -10.21 -1.95
N LEU A 178 34.87 -9.50 -0.99
CA LEU A 178 34.17 -8.81 0.10
C LEU A 178 33.37 -7.65 -0.49
N THR A 179 32.35 -8.00 -1.27
CA THR A 179 31.33 -7.05 -1.71
C THR A 179 30.05 -7.49 -1.05
N LEU A 180 29.70 -6.74 -0.02
CA LEU A 180 28.36 -6.57 0.51
C LEU A 180 27.35 -6.70 -0.61
N ALA A 181 26.70 -7.86 -0.70
CA ALA A 181 25.70 -8.08 -1.72
C ALA A 181 24.44 -8.62 -1.08
N TYR A 182 24.54 -9.68 -0.28
CA TYR A 182 23.42 -10.22 0.50
C TYR A 182 23.92 -11.45 1.25
N TYR A 183 23.29 -11.77 2.37
CA TYR A 183 23.42 -13.08 3.01
C TYR A 183 22.07 -13.80 2.91
N THR A 184 22.09 -15.08 2.53
CA THR A 184 20.88 -15.92 2.61
C THR A 184 20.95 -16.72 3.91
N TRP A 185 20.25 -16.26 4.94
CA TRP A 185 20.07 -17.07 6.13
C TRP A 185 19.06 -18.19 5.84
N THR A 186 19.41 -19.43 6.15
CA THR A 186 18.50 -20.57 6.06
C THR A 186 18.12 -20.99 7.46
N ASP A 187 16.88 -20.70 7.85
CA ASP A 187 16.30 -21.11 9.11
C ASP A 187 16.20 -22.64 9.17
N ALA A 188 17.09 -23.30 9.91
CA ALA A 188 17.11 -24.75 10.00
C ALA A 188 16.17 -25.28 11.10
N ASP A 189 15.85 -24.44 12.08
CA ASP A 189 15.14 -24.74 13.32
C ASP A 189 13.73 -24.11 13.41
N SER A 190 13.37 -23.27 12.44
CA SER A 190 12.07 -22.60 12.33
C SER A 190 11.72 -21.70 13.52
N ASP A 191 12.72 -21.13 14.19
CA ASP A 191 12.54 -20.20 15.31
C ASP A 191 12.55 -18.72 14.87
N GLY A 192 12.80 -18.45 13.59
CA GLY A 192 12.98 -17.11 13.08
C GLY A 192 14.39 -16.58 13.37
N ALA A 193 14.79 -15.55 12.62
CA ALA A 193 16.12 -14.97 12.69
C ALA A 193 16.55 -14.55 14.10
#